data_AF-A0A4Q0IV21-F1
#
_entry.id   AF-A0A4Q0IV21-F1
#
_cell.length_a   1.000
_cell.length_b   1.000
_cell.length_c   1.000
_cell.angle_alpha   90.00
_cell.angle_beta   90.00
_cell.angle_gamma   90.00
#
_symmetry.space_group_name_H-M   'P 1'
#
loop_
_entity.id
_entity.type
_entity.pdbx_description
1 polymer ?
#
loop_
_entity_poly.entity_id
_entity_poly.type
_entity_poly.pdbx_seq_one_letter_code
_entity_poly.pdbx_strand_id
1 'polypeptide(L)'
;MGLDGDSAVIRNKKVIMKKSKFLISCVLAFASVFVSEAEPKYVFYFIGDGMGFNHVLNAQLYQTDVIGSKDTLTMLRMPVMSAARTHSYSSRVTDSAAAGTALATGRKTRNGMLGM
;
A
#
# COMPACT_ATOMS: atom_id res chain seq x y z
N MET A 1 33.55 -34.83 -45.41
CA MET A 1 32.79 -35.00 -44.15
C MET A 1 33.35 -34.05 -43.07
N GLY A 2 33.21 -32.73 -43.22
CA GLY A 2 33.94 -31.79 -42.35
C GLY A 2 33.28 -30.45 -42.02
N LEU A 3 31.97 -30.26 -42.26
CA LEU A 3 31.31 -28.96 -42.01
C LEU A 3 30.34 -28.94 -40.81
N ASP A 4 30.21 -30.04 -40.07
CA ASP A 4 29.26 -30.15 -38.96
C ASP A 4 29.83 -29.71 -37.60
N GLY A 5 31.16 -29.66 -37.44
CA GLY A 5 31.81 -29.32 -36.16
C GLY A 5 31.72 -27.85 -35.77
N ASP A 6 31.99 -26.94 -36.71
CA ASP A 6 32.07 -25.49 -36.45
C ASP A 6 30.70 -24.87 -36.15
N SER A 7 29.67 -25.36 -36.84
CA SER A 7 28.27 -24.95 -36.68
C SER A 7 27.70 -25.32 -35.30
N ALA A 8 28.20 -26.40 -34.67
CA ALA A 8 27.80 -26.82 -33.33
C ALA A 8 28.48 -25.97 -32.25
N VAL A 9 29.76 -25.65 -32.43
CA VAL A 9 30.53 -24.79 -31.50
C VAL A 9 29.96 -23.37 -31.45
N ILE A 10 29.62 -22.78 -32.61
CA ILE A 10 29.02 -21.45 -32.69
C ILE A 10 27.63 -21.43 -32.03
N ARG A 11 26.81 -22.48 -32.23
CA ARG A 11 25.51 -22.62 -31.56
C ARG A 11 25.65 -22.67 -30.04
N ASN A 12 26.61 -23.44 -29.51
CA ASN A 12 26.81 -23.56 -28.07
C ASN A 12 27.28 -22.24 -27.44
N LYS A 13 28.21 -21.52 -28.08
CA LYS A 13 28.61 -20.16 -27.65
C LYS A 13 27.44 -19.19 -27.61
N LYS A 14 26.55 -19.23 -28.61
CA LYS A 14 25.35 -18.35 -28.68
C LYS A 14 24.34 -18.68 -27.58
N VAL A 15 24.18 -19.96 -27.24
CA VAL A 15 23.32 -20.41 -26.13
C VAL A 15 23.88 -19.99 -24.77
N ILE A 16 25.19 -20.16 -24.55
CA ILE A 16 25.87 -19.72 -23.31
C ILE A 16 25.74 -18.20 -23.13
N MET A 17 25.92 -17.43 -24.21
CA MET A 17 25.81 -15.98 -24.17
C MET A 17 24.36 -15.49 -23.94
N LYS A 18 23.35 -16.22 -24.43
CA LYS A 18 21.93 -15.93 -24.11
C LYS A 18 21.58 -16.23 -22.65
N LYS A 19 22.06 -17.37 -22.10
CA LYS A 19 21.86 -17.72 -20.69
C LYS A 19 22.54 -16.72 -19.74
N SER A 20 23.74 -16.25 -20.10
CA SER A 20 24.46 -15.21 -19.34
C SER A 20 23.72 -13.87 -19.34
N LYS A 21 23.22 -13.41 -20.50
CA LYS A 21 22.40 -12.18 -20.58
C LYS A 21 21.08 -12.29 -19.81
N PHE A 22 20.44 -13.46 -19.84
CA PHE A 22 19.24 -13.74 -19.07
C PHE A 22 19.52 -13.72 -17.56
N LEU A 23 20.63 -14.33 -17.12
CA LEU A 23 21.05 -14.32 -15.72
C LEU A 23 21.35 -12.90 -15.22
N ILE A 24 22.06 -12.09 -16.01
CA ILE A 24 22.34 -10.68 -15.69
C ILE A 24 21.05 -9.86 -15.58
N SER A 25 20.08 -10.09 -16.48
CA SER A 25 18.76 -9.46 -16.41
C SER A 25 17.99 -9.84 -15.15
N CYS A 26 18.05 -11.10 -14.73
CA CYS A 26 17.41 -11.56 -13.49
C CYS A 26 18.07 -10.95 -12.24
N VAL A 27 19.40 -10.83 -12.23
CA VAL A 27 20.14 -10.22 -11.10
C VAL A 27 19.82 -8.73 -10.98
N LEU A 28 19.75 -7.99 -12.10
CA LEU A 28 19.36 -6.58 -12.11
C LEU A 28 17.92 -6.37 -11.63
N ALA A 29 16.99 -7.23 -12.03
CA ALA A 29 15.59 -7.18 -11.57
C ALA A 29 15.46 -7.51 -10.07
N PHE A 30 16.31 -8.40 -9.55
CA PHE A 30 16.32 -8.74 -8.12
C PHE A 30 16.92 -7.61 -7.27
N ALA A 31 17.94 -6.91 -7.79
CA ALA A 31 18.58 -5.78 -7.10
C ALA A 31 17.62 -4.58 -6.91
N SER A 32 16.69 -4.33 -7.85
CA SER A 32 15.70 -3.25 -7.72
C SER A 32 14.67 -3.45 -6.61
N VAL A 33 14.58 -4.65 -6.02
CA VAL A 33 13.66 -4.94 -4.91
C VAL A 33 14.23 -4.43 -3.56
N PHE A 34 15.53 -4.15 -3.48
CA PHE A 34 16.18 -3.61 -2.28
C PHE A 34 16.14 -2.08 -2.23
N VAL A 35 14.98 -1.47 -2.54
CA VAL A 35 14.74 -0.07 -2.18
C VAL A 35 14.68 -0.02 -0.64
N SER A 36 15.70 0.61 -0.05
CA SER A 36 15.68 0.99 1.36
C SER A 36 14.58 2.03 1.55
N GLU A 37 13.50 1.67 2.22
CA GLU A 37 12.48 2.62 2.63
C GLU A 37 13.11 3.59 3.65
N ALA A 38 13.03 4.89 3.38
CA ALA A 38 13.54 5.89 4.31
C ALA A 38 12.64 5.92 5.55
N GLU A 39 13.24 5.85 6.73
CA GLU A 39 12.48 5.90 7.98
C GLU A 39 11.74 7.24 8.11
N PRO A 40 10.44 7.23 8.47
CA PRO A 40 9.67 8.45 8.58
C PRO A 40 10.12 9.27 9.80
N LYS A 41 10.63 10.48 9.55
CA LYS A 41 11.00 11.44 10.61
C LYS A 41 9.77 12.04 11.32
N TYR A 42 8.66 12.18 10.61
CA TYR A 42 7.43 12.79 11.11
C TYR A 42 6.21 11.94 10.73
N VAL A 43 5.29 11.78 11.68
CA VAL A 43 4.02 11.11 11.47
C VAL A 43 2.90 12.10 11.78
N PHE A 44 2.14 12.47 10.74
CA PHE A 44 0.93 13.27 10.88
C PHE A 44 -0.27 12.35 10.79
N TYR A 45 -1.02 12.25 11.89
CA TYR A 45 -2.13 11.32 12.00
C TYR A 45 -3.46 12.06 12.14
N PHE A 46 -4.30 11.96 11.10
CA PHE A 46 -5.60 12.63 11.03
C PHE A 46 -6.72 11.62 11.30
N ILE A 47 -7.55 11.91 12.31
CA ILE A 47 -8.68 11.04 12.70
C ILE A 47 -9.98 11.81 12.45
N GLY A 48 -10.77 11.33 11.49
CA GLY A 48 -12.15 11.80 11.31
C GLY A 48 -13.08 10.97 12.20
N ASP A 49 -13.45 11.51 13.38
CA ASP A 49 -14.38 10.82 14.28
C ASP A 49 -15.75 10.64 13.61
N GLY A 50 -16.29 9.43 13.67
CA GLY A 50 -17.54 9.06 12.99
C GLY A 50 -17.50 9.07 11.46
N MET A 51 -16.33 9.26 10.83
CA MET A 51 -16.23 9.41 9.37
C MET A 51 -16.22 8.05 8.65
N GLY A 52 -17.41 7.57 8.27
CA GLY A 52 -17.57 6.43 7.37
C GLY A 52 -17.49 6.78 5.87
N PHE A 53 -17.50 5.77 5.00
CA PHE A 53 -17.44 5.95 3.53
C PHE A 53 -18.52 6.89 2.99
N ASN A 54 -19.75 6.80 3.51
CA ASN A 54 -20.85 7.67 3.08
C ASN A 54 -20.62 9.14 3.46
N HIS A 55 -19.94 9.42 4.59
CA HIS A 55 -19.60 10.78 4.96
C HIS A 55 -18.57 11.38 4.02
N VAL A 56 -17.55 10.59 3.64
CA VAL A 56 -16.52 11.01 2.67
C VAL A 56 -17.14 11.26 1.29
N LEU A 57 -18.01 10.36 0.83
CA LEU A 57 -18.73 10.53 -0.44
C LEU A 57 -19.59 11.79 -0.43
N ASN A 58 -20.36 12.01 0.65
CA ASN A 58 -21.22 13.19 0.75
C ASN A 58 -20.41 14.50 0.76
N ALA A 59 -19.25 14.52 1.43
CA ALA A 59 -18.36 15.67 1.40
C ALA A 59 -17.80 15.93 -0.01
N GLN A 60 -17.47 14.88 -0.76
CA GLN A 60 -17.02 15.02 -2.15
C GLN A 60 -18.14 15.54 -3.07
N LEU A 61 -19.37 15.04 -2.92
CA LEU A 61 -20.53 15.51 -3.69
C LEU A 61 -20.87 16.96 -3.36
N TYR A 62 -20.79 17.35 -2.08
CA TYR A 62 -20.98 18.75 -1.68
C TYR A 62 -19.97 19.67 -2.36
N GLN A 63 -18.69 19.26 -2.42
CA GLN A 63 -17.63 20.01 -3.10
C GLN A 63 -17.91 20.19 -4.60
N THR A 64 -18.42 19.16 -5.28
CA THR A 64 -18.68 19.22 -6.73
C THR A 64 -19.98 19.92 -7.07
N ASP A 65 -21.05 19.60 -6.37
CA ASP A 65 -22.41 19.94 -6.79
C ASP A 65 -22.89 21.24 -6.16
N VAL A 66 -22.45 21.54 -4.94
CA VAL A 66 -22.85 22.75 -4.21
C VAL A 66 -21.81 23.85 -4.37
N ILE A 67 -20.53 23.54 -4.16
CA ILE A 67 -19.46 24.53 -4.30
C ILE A 67 -19.08 24.73 -5.78
N GLY A 68 -19.32 23.74 -6.65
CA GLY A 68 -18.95 23.81 -8.07
C GLY A 68 -17.46 23.59 -8.33
N SER A 69 -16.70 23.12 -7.33
CA SER A 69 -15.28 22.85 -7.47
C SER A 69 -15.06 21.47 -8.11
N LYS A 70 -14.12 21.39 -9.04
CA LYS A 70 -13.70 20.13 -9.66
C LYS A 70 -12.62 19.40 -8.86
N ASP A 71 -12.26 19.93 -7.69
CA ASP A 71 -11.23 19.33 -6.85
C ASP A 71 -11.76 18.13 -6.07
N THR A 72 -10.86 17.19 -5.84
CA THR A 72 -11.09 16.02 -4.99
C THR A 72 -10.62 16.33 -3.56
N LEU A 73 -11.31 15.79 -2.56
CA LEU A 73 -10.88 15.87 -1.15
C LEU A 73 -9.41 15.45 -1.02
N THR A 74 -8.61 16.23 -0.29
CA THR A 74 -7.16 15.99 -0.14
C THR A 74 -6.82 14.58 0.35
N MET A 75 -7.63 14.02 1.25
CA MET A 75 -7.46 12.65 1.75
C MET A 75 -7.62 11.58 0.66
N LEU A 76 -8.45 11.82 -0.36
CA LEU A 76 -8.67 10.88 -1.47
C LEU A 76 -7.53 10.92 -2.50
N ARG A 77 -6.63 11.91 -2.42
CA ARG A 77 -5.45 12.03 -3.29
C ARG A 77 -4.24 11.25 -2.75
N MET A 78 -4.36 10.62 -1.58
CA MET A 78 -3.29 9.80 -1.01
C MET A 78 -3.07 8.53 -1.87
N PRO A 79 -1.82 8.06 -2.03
CA PRO A 79 -1.51 6.95 -2.94
C PRO A 79 -2.03 5.58 -2.47
N VAL A 80 -2.38 5.45 -1.18
CA VAL A 80 -2.81 4.19 -0.58
C VAL A 80 -4.13 4.40 0.15
N MET A 81 -5.10 3.51 -0.09
CA MET A 81 -6.37 3.46 0.64
C MET A 81 -6.64 2.03 1.13
N SER A 82 -7.25 1.92 2.31
CA SER A 82 -7.59 0.64 2.93
C SER A 82 -8.85 0.78 3.78
N ALA A 83 -9.46 -0.35 4.15
CA ALA A 83 -10.60 -0.43 5.04
C ALA A 83 -10.21 -1.08 6.37
N ALA A 84 -10.68 -0.54 7.49
CA ALA A 84 -10.40 -1.04 8.83
C ALA A 84 -11.67 -1.61 9.50
N ARG A 85 -11.50 -2.68 10.30
CA ARG A 85 -12.59 -3.26 11.10
C ARG A 85 -12.68 -2.60 12.47
N THR A 86 -13.76 -1.87 12.73
CA THR A 86 -13.91 -0.98 13.88
C THR A 86 -14.57 -1.59 15.12
N HIS A 87 -14.97 -2.86 15.13
CA HIS A 87 -15.57 -3.48 16.34
C HIS A 87 -14.66 -3.33 17.57
N SER A 88 -15.24 -3.14 18.75
CA SER A 88 -14.53 -3.18 20.03
C SER A 88 -14.52 -4.60 20.60
N TYR A 89 -13.86 -4.82 21.73
CA TYR A 89 -13.83 -6.13 22.38
C TYR A 89 -15.21 -6.55 22.94
N SER A 90 -16.06 -5.59 23.25
CA SER A 90 -17.37 -5.82 23.87
C SER A 90 -18.56 -5.61 22.92
N SER A 91 -18.38 -5.01 21.74
CA SER A 91 -19.48 -4.63 20.85
C SER A 91 -19.08 -4.61 19.38
N ARG A 92 -20.05 -4.88 18.49
CA ARG A 92 -19.90 -4.69 17.04
C ARG A 92 -19.80 -3.21 16.66
N VAL A 93 -20.44 -2.33 17.45
CA VAL A 93 -20.39 -0.88 17.31
C VAL A 93 -19.47 -0.34 18.40
N THR A 94 -18.31 0.18 18.01
CA THR A 94 -17.35 0.82 18.91
C THR A 94 -17.78 2.23 19.26
N ASP A 95 -17.34 2.71 20.42
CA ASP A 95 -17.34 4.14 20.75
C ASP A 95 -15.99 4.78 20.37
N SER A 96 -15.91 6.11 20.50
CA SER A 96 -14.71 6.88 20.17
C SER A 96 -13.56 6.59 21.15
N ALA A 97 -13.83 6.25 22.41
CA ALA A 97 -12.80 5.94 23.42
C ALA A 97 -12.09 4.60 23.11
N ALA A 98 -12.84 3.54 22.82
CA ALA A 98 -12.26 2.26 22.47
C ALA A 98 -11.56 2.30 21.10
N ALA A 99 -12.13 3.05 20.14
CA ALA A 99 -11.52 3.28 18.85
C ALA A 99 -10.19 4.04 18.99
N GLY A 100 -10.18 5.15 19.73
CA GLY A 100 -8.98 5.94 20.00
C GLY A 100 -7.87 5.11 20.65
N THR A 101 -8.22 4.24 21.60
CA THR A 101 -7.27 3.31 22.22
C THR A 101 -6.67 2.35 21.20
N ALA A 102 -7.51 1.77 20.32
CA ALA A 102 -7.03 0.87 19.28
C ALA A 102 -6.12 1.56 18.26
N LEU A 103 -6.44 2.80 17.89
CA LEU A 103 -5.64 3.59 16.94
C LEU A 103 -4.30 4.03 17.54
N ALA A 104 -4.27 4.43 18.81
CA ALA A 104 -3.05 4.91 19.47
C ALA A 104 -2.12 3.79 19.93
N THR A 105 -2.68 2.67 20.40
CA THR A 105 -1.90 1.59 21.04
C THR A 105 -1.77 0.33 20.19
N GLY A 106 -2.55 0.22 19.11
CA GLY A 106 -2.67 -1.00 18.33
C GLY A 106 -3.46 -2.12 19.03
N ARG A 107 -4.05 -1.86 20.20
CA ARG A 107 -4.82 -2.84 20.98
C ARG A 107 -6.26 -2.41 21.19
N LYS A 108 -7.19 -3.31 20.90
CA LYS A 108 -8.63 -3.08 21.11
C LYS A 108 -8.97 -3.21 22.58
N THR A 109 -9.91 -2.38 23.03
CA THR A 109 -10.48 -2.40 24.39
C THR A 109 -12.01 -2.52 24.35
N ARG A 110 -12.66 -2.49 25.51
CA ARG A 110 -14.14 -2.49 25.61
C ARG A 110 -14.68 -1.05 25.46
N ASN A 111 -15.92 -0.92 25.02
CA ASN A 111 -16.57 0.40 24.99
C ASN A 111 -16.59 1.04 26.39
N GLY A 112 -16.44 2.35 26.43
CA GLY A 112 -16.35 3.14 27.66
C GLY A 112 -14.97 3.13 28.32
N MET A 113 -13.98 2.41 27.75
CA MET A 113 -12.61 2.38 28.26
C MET A 113 -11.65 3.13 27.35
N LEU A 114 -10.63 3.74 27.97
CA LEU A 114 -9.59 4.49 27.28
C LEU A 114 -8.22 4.10 27.83
N GLY A 115 -7.34 3.58 26.97
CA GLY A 115 -5.96 3.21 27.34
C GLY A 115 -5.81 1.92 28.15
N MET A 116 -6.80 1.02 28.14
CA MET A 116 -6.83 -0.23 28.90
C MET A 116 -6.92 -1.48 28.03
#